data_AF-A0AAU4GF00-F1
#
_entry.id   AF-A0AAU4GF00-F1
#
_cell.length_a   1.000
_cell.length_b   1.000
_cell.length_c   1.000
_cell.angle_alpha   90.00
_cell.angle_beta   90.00
_cell.angle_gamma   90.00
#
_symmetry.space_group_name_H-M   'P 1'
#
loop_
_entity.id
_entity.type
_entity.pdbx_description
1 polymer ?
#
loop_
_entity_poly.entity_id
_entity_poly.type
_entity_poly.pdbx_seq_one_letter_code
_entity_poly.pdbx_strand_id
1 'polypeptide(L)'
;MSQISRRGALGAGAGIAAATALGAAVPAAAATKPAAASPAGGPPAGGAHPHLFSLAKSAPDTYHGGTLRGANEKSFPVLSGQEGSVYLVHLDPGGMREPHWHPTAWELNYIISGTADWSILGTHPDGSYHNDVFTAGQGDLVFAPQGFFHYFANSSTTESLDVLVIFNTSASEPNDDIGIVGTLNSIPREILASAFGIPVSAFAAVPTDLKPVVITKRQ
;
A
#
# COMPACT_ATOMS: atom_id res chain seq x y z
N MET A 1 -0.08 49.21 8.44
CA MET A 1 0.48 48.07 7.68
C MET A 1 -0.48 46.91 7.88
N SER A 2 -1.32 46.63 6.88
CA SER A 2 -2.46 45.71 6.97
C SER A 2 -2.53 44.83 5.73
N GLN A 3 -2.82 43.57 5.96
CA GLN A 3 -2.85 42.41 5.07
C GLN A 3 -3.72 42.58 3.81
N ILE A 4 -3.22 42.13 2.65
CA ILE A 4 -3.98 42.01 1.41
C ILE A 4 -4.65 40.62 1.38
N SER A 5 -5.98 40.61 1.46
CA SER A 5 -6.83 39.42 1.30
C SER A 5 -7.11 39.14 -0.18
N ARG A 6 -6.96 37.87 -0.60
CA ARG A 6 -7.22 37.36 -1.97
C ARG A 6 -8.71 37.24 -2.31
N ARG A 7 -9.50 38.28 -2.09
CA ARG A 7 -10.88 38.38 -2.59
C ARG A 7 -11.11 39.77 -3.18
N GLY A 8 -10.87 39.89 -4.48
CA GLY A 8 -11.02 41.14 -5.22
C GLY A 8 -11.02 40.93 -6.72
N ALA A 9 -12.00 40.17 -7.23
CA ALA A 9 -12.33 40.15 -8.65
C ALA A 9 -13.80 39.73 -8.84
N LEU A 10 -14.72 40.63 -8.50
CA LEU A 10 -16.11 40.59 -8.96
C LEU A 10 -16.44 41.96 -9.55
N GLY A 11 -16.12 42.10 -10.83
CA GLY A 11 -16.66 43.17 -11.68
C GLY A 11 -17.99 42.72 -12.24
N ALA A 12 -19.01 43.55 -12.03
CA ALA A 12 -20.38 43.33 -12.45
C ALA A 12 -20.54 43.32 -13.98
N GLY A 13 -21.40 42.44 -14.47
CA GLY A 13 -21.90 42.42 -15.84
C GLY A 13 -23.13 41.53 -15.93
N ALA A 14 -24.31 42.13 -15.75
CA ALA A 14 -25.59 41.46 -15.91
C ALA A 14 -25.90 41.24 -17.40
N GLY A 15 -26.30 40.02 -17.75
CA GLY A 15 -26.83 39.65 -19.07
C GLY A 15 -27.61 38.34 -18.96
N ILE A 16 -28.90 38.39 -19.29
CA ILE A 16 -29.94 37.39 -19.02
C ILE A 16 -29.96 36.26 -20.06
N ALA A 17 -30.29 35.05 -19.56
CA ALA A 17 -30.94 33.89 -20.20
C ALA A 17 -30.17 33.04 -21.24
N ALA A 18 -29.91 31.77 -20.86
CA ALA A 18 -30.49 30.60 -21.51
C ALA A 18 -30.35 29.38 -20.59
N ALA A 19 -31.47 28.81 -20.17
CA ALA A 19 -31.50 27.50 -19.53
C ALA A 19 -31.29 26.42 -20.60
N THR A 20 -30.16 25.75 -20.58
CA THR A 20 -29.96 24.46 -21.26
C THR A 20 -29.54 23.44 -20.21
N ALA A 21 -30.47 22.54 -19.87
CA ALA A 21 -30.17 21.35 -19.11
C ALA A 21 -29.29 20.44 -19.96
N LEU A 22 -27.98 20.50 -19.75
CA LEU A 22 -27.04 19.48 -20.21
C LEU A 22 -26.75 18.57 -19.02
N GLY A 23 -27.59 17.54 -18.89
CA GLY A 23 -27.25 16.35 -18.13
C GLY A 23 -26.08 15.65 -18.82
N ALA A 24 -24.85 15.99 -18.41
CA ALA A 24 -23.69 15.19 -18.74
C ALA A 24 -23.62 14.05 -17.72
N ALA A 25 -24.14 12.89 -18.12
CA ALA A 25 -23.81 11.65 -17.44
C ALA A 25 -22.29 11.48 -17.49
N VAL A 26 -21.65 11.45 -16.32
CA VAL A 26 -20.26 11.00 -16.19
C VAL A 26 -20.26 9.56 -16.70
N PRO A 27 -19.51 9.21 -17.76
CA PRO A 27 -19.41 7.81 -18.13
C PRO A 27 -18.67 7.11 -17.00
N ALA A 28 -19.32 6.13 -16.36
CA ALA A 28 -18.64 5.20 -15.50
C ALA A 28 -17.46 4.64 -16.30
N ALA A 29 -16.24 4.87 -15.82
CA ALA A 29 -15.06 4.26 -16.40
C ALA A 29 -15.28 2.75 -16.42
N ALA A 30 -15.33 2.18 -17.62
CA ALA A 30 -15.44 0.74 -17.78
C ALA A 30 -14.24 0.12 -17.06
N ALA A 31 -14.51 -0.59 -15.96
CA ALA A 31 -13.50 -1.33 -15.23
C ALA A 31 -12.82 -2.29 -16.21
N THR A 32 -11.60 -1.96 -16.61
CA THR A 32 -10.73 -2.89 -17.32
C THR A 32 -10.50 -4.06 -16.40
N LYS A 33 -11.05 -5.22 -16.77
CA LYS A 33 -10.84 -6.50 -16.08
C LYS A 33 -9.33 -6.66 -15.83
N PRO A 34 -8.89 -6.83 -14.57
CA PRO A 34 -7.47 -7.08 -14.31
C PRO A 34 -7.04 -8.29 -15.14
N ALA A 35 -5.88 -8.19 -15.79
CA ALA A 35 -5.21 -9.34 -16.37
C ALA A 35 -5.11 -10.42 -15.27
N ALA A 36 -5.54 -11.63 -15.59
CA ALA A 36 -5.56 -12.73 -14.64
C ALA A 36 -4.15 -12.94 -14.10
N ALA A 37 -3.93 -12.59 -12.83
CA ALA A 37 -2.84 -13.16 -12.06
C ALA A 37 -3.03 -14.69 -12.12
N SER A 38 -1.99 -15.40 -12.56
CA SER A 38 -1.96 -16.85 -12.55
C SER A 38 -2.45 -17.35 -11.18
N PRO A 39 -3.36 -18.33 -11.12
CA PRO A 39 -3.75 -18.87 -9.84
C PRO A 39 -2.50 -19.50 -9.24
N ALA A 40 -2.02 -18.94 -8.12
CA ALA A 40 -1.25 -19.71 -7.15
C ALA A 40 -2.22 -20.73 -6.52
N GLY A 41 -2.70 -21.66 -7.34
CA GLY A 41 -3.59 -22.76 -6.98
C GLY A 41 -2.77 -23.95 -6.55
N GLY A 42 -2.01 -23.80 -5.45
CA GLY A 42 -1.68 -24.95 -4.63
C GLY A 42 -2.93 -25.38 -3.87
N PRO A 43 -3.15 -26.69 -3.65
CA PRO A 43 -4.26 -27.14 -2.79
C PRO A 43 -4.17 -26.42 -1.44
N PRO A 44 -5.31 -26.15 -0.75
CA PRO A 44 -5.27 -25.55 0.57
C PRO A 44 -4.31 -26.39 1.42
N ALA A 45 -3.41 -25.75 2.15
CA ALA A 45 -2.60 -26.43 3.16
C ALA A 45 -3.52 -26.80 4.33
N GLY A 46 -4.44 -27.72 4.07
CA GLY A 46 -5.38 -28.30 4.99
C GLY A 46 -5.15 -29.80 4.99
N GLY A 47 -4.25 -30.25 5.88
CA GLY A 47 -4.30 -31.63 6.35
C GLY A 47 -5.63 -31.87 7.08
N ALA A 48 -5.74 -33.01 7.79
CA ALA A 48 -6.94 -33.43 8.51
C ALA A 48 -7.52 -32.45 9.58
N HIS A 49 -7.00 -31.22 9.70
CA HIS A 49 -7.33 -30.24 10.73
C HIS A 49 -7.64 -28.86 10.10
N PRO A 50 -8.92 -28.49 9.89
CA PRO A 50 -9.31 -27.25 9.21
C PRO A 50 -8.99 -25.96 9.98
N HIS A 51 -8.53 -26.06 11.23
CA HIS A 51 -8.15 -24.93 12.08
C HIS A 51 -6.63 -24.77 12.24
N LEU A 52 -5.83 -25.55 11.51
CA LEU A 52 -4.37 -25.49 11.56
C LEU A 52 -3.81 -25.13 10.19
N PHE A 53 -3.11 -23.99 10.11
CA PHE A 53 -2.37 -23.58 8.93
C PHE A 53 -0.88 -23.46 9.26
N SER A 54 -0.03 -24.13 8.49
CA SER A 54 1.42 -24.08 8.68
C SER A 54 2.04 -22.91 7.92
N LEU A 55 1.89 -21.68 8.40
CA LEU A 55 2.35 -20.45 7.73
C LEU A 55 3.84 -20.49 7.36
N ALA A 56 4.70 -20.87 8.30
CA ALA A 56 6.15 -20.95 8.05
C ALA A 56 6.54 -22.01 7.00
N LYS A 57 5.66 -22.97 6.69
CA LYS A 57 5.90 -24.04 5.70
C LYS A 57 5.16 -23.80 4.38
N SER A 58 4.32 -22.78 4.27
CA SER A 58 3.62 -22.48 3.02
C SER A 58 4.60 -21.98 1.97
N ALA A 59 4.27 -22.12 0.69
CA ALA A 59 5.09 -21.56 -0.39
C ALA A 59 5.22 -20.04 -0.24
N PRO A 60 6.41 -19.44 -0.51
CA PRO A 60 6.58 -18.00 -0.50
C PRO A 60 6.23 -17.40 -1.85
N ASP A 61 5.78 -16.16 -1.81
CA ASP A 61 6.04 -15.22 -2.90
C ASP A 61 7.46 -14.64 -2.71
N THR A 62 8.29 -14.74 -3.74
CA THR A 62 9.69 -14.30 -3.70
C THR A 62 9.86 -13.00 -4.45
N TYR A 63 10.56 -12.07 -3.82
CA TYR A 63 10.87 -10.75 -4.38
C TYR A 63 12.37 -10.46 -4.29
N HIS A 64 12.79 -9.31 -4.81
CA HIS A 64 14.21 -8.97 -4.91
C HIS A 64 14.90 -8.80 -3.54
N GLY A 65 14.16 -8.38 -2.51
CA GLY A 65 14.69 -8.12 -1.17
C GLY A 65 14.20 -9.05 -0.07
N GLY A 66 13.53 -10.15 -0.40
CA GLY A 66 12.96 -11.04 0.60
C GLY A 66 11.79 -11.88 0.12
N THR A 67 11.02 -12.42 1.07
CA THR A 67 9.88 -13.30 0.78
C THR A 67 8.66 -12.95 1.63
N LEU A 68 7.49 -13.34 1.13
CA LEU A 68 6.21 -13.17 1.80
C LEU A 68 5.48 -14.52 1.85
N ARG A 69 4.88 -14.85 3.00
CA ARG A 69 3.99 -16.01 3.15
C ARG A 69 2.68 -15.56 3.74
N GLY A 70 1.55 -15.98 3.17
CA GLY A 70 0.23 -15.48 3.58
C GLY A 70 -0.78 -16.56 3.98
N ALA A 71 -1.54 -16.26 5.03
CA ALA A 71 -2.79 -16.92 5.39
C ALA A 71 -3.94 -15.90 5.24
N ASN A 72 -4.82 -16.16 4.27
CA ASN A 72 -6.00 -15.34 3.98
C ASN A 72 -7.17 -16.25 3.58
N GLU A 73 -8.33 -15.68 3.24
CA GLU A 73 -9.52 -16.48 2.89
C GLU A 73 -9.32 -17.48 1.73
N LYS A 74 -8.35 -17.25 0.84
CA LYS A 74 -8.06 -18.14 -0.29
C LYS A 74 -7.19 -19.33 0.13
N SER A 75 -6.17 -19.10 0.96
CA SER A 75 -5.23 -20.15 1.39
C SER A 75 -5.64 -20.86 2.67
N PHE A 76 -6.39 -20.19 3.55
CA PHE A 76 -6.90 -20.69 4.81
C PHE A 76 -8.38 -20.32 4.99
N PRO A 77 -9.32 -21.09 4.37
CA PRO A 77 -10.73 -20.70 4.24
C PRO A 77 -11.50 -20.39 5.52
N VAL A 78 -11.03 -20.86 6.69
CA VAL A 78 -11.62 -20.52 7.98
C VAL A 78 -11.59 -19.01 8.28
N LEU A 79 -10.68 -18.28 7.62
CA LEU A 79 -10.58 -16.82 7.74
C LEU A 79 -11.65 -16.07 6.94
N SER A 80 -12.43 -16.74 6.08
CA SER A 80 -13.46 -16.07 5.28
C SER A 80 -14.51 -15.42 6.18
N GLY A 81 -14.72 -14.11 6.00
CA GLY A 81 -15.64 -13.31 6.79
C GLY A 81 -15.23 -13.08 8.25
N GLN A 82 -13.99 -13.43 8.64
CA GLN A 82 -13.47 -13.20 9.99
C GLN A 82 -12.71 -11.88 10.14
N GLU A 83 -12.57 -11.11 9.06
CA GLU A 83 -11.79 -9.87 9.03
C GLU A 83 -10.38 -10.10 9.57
N GLY A 84 -9.72 -11.15 9.08
CA GLY A 84 -8.41 -11.56 9.55
C GLY A 84 -7.58 -12.18 8.45
N SER A 85 -6.38 -11.65 8.26
CA SER A 85 -5.33 -12.26 7.45
C SER A 85 -3.97 -11.99 8.09
N VAL A 86 -3.02 -12.88 7.82
CA VAL A 86 -1.71 -12.86 8.44
C VAL A 86 -0.64 -13.14 7.40
N TYR A 87 0.43 -12.36 7.45
CA TYR A 87 1.55 -12.45 6.55
C TYR A 87 2.87 -12.51 7.31
N LEU A 88 3.74 -13.45 6.93
CA LEU A 88 5.12 -13.49 7.40
C LEU A 88 5.99 -12.82 6.33
N VAL A 89 6.51 -11.64 6.67
CA VAL A 89 7.47 -10.90 5.85
C VAL A 89 8.86 -11.27 6.32
N HIS A 90 9.68 -11.76 5.39
CA HIS A 90 11.11 -11.95 5.58
C HIS A 90 11.85 -10.95 4.71
N LEU A 91 12.69 -10.10 5.31
CA LEU A 91 13.58 -9.20 4.59
C LEU A 91 15.03 -9.66 4.72
N ASP A 92 15.69 -9.81 3.58
CA ASP A 92 17.14 -10.00 3.51
C ASP A 92 17.87 -8.81 4.15
N PRO A 93 19.17 -8.92 4.46
CA PRO A 93 19.99 -7.74 4.74
C PRO A 93 19.85 -6.68 3.63
N GLY A 94 19.52 -5.44 4.01
CA GLY A 94 19.21 -4.34 3.08
C GLY A 94 17.84 -4.42 2.39
N GLY A 95 17.02 -5.42 2.70
CA GLY A 95 15.66 -5.55 2.20
C GLY A 95 14.72 -4.50 2.77
N MET A 96 13.66 -4.16 2.03
CA MET A 96 12.62 -3.25 2.48
C MET A 96 11.25 -3.70 1.96
N ARG A 97 10.23 -3.54 2.80
CA ARG A 97 8.84 -3.49 2.34
C ARG A 97 8.65 -2.13 1.67
N GLU A 98 8.26 -2.11 0.39
CA GLU A 98 8.16 -0.85 -0.36
C GLU A 98 7.16 0.10 0.30
N PRO A 99 7.30 1.43 0.14
CA PRO A 99 6.27 2.35 0.61
C PRO A 99 4.91 2.07 0.00
N HIS A 100 3.92 1.90 0.85
CA HIS A 100 2.59 1.45 0.48
C HIS A 100 1.53 1.95 1.46
N TRP A 101 0.27 1.65 1.15
CA TRP A 101 -0.86 1.86 2.05
C TRP A 101 -1.96 0.84 1.78
N HIS A 102 -2.85 0.69 2.77
CA HIS A 102 -4.00 -0.20 2.71
C HIS A 102 -5.30 0.61 2.73
N PRO A 103 -6.12 0.60 1.65
CA PRO A 103 -7.36 1.36 1.62
C PRO A 103 -8.45 0.76 2.52
N THR A 104 -8.42 -0.54 2.83
CA THR A 104 -9.51 -1.21 3.54
C THR A 104 -9.14 -1.85 4.89
N ALA A 105 -7.85 -1.95 5.24
CA ALA A 105 -7.41 -2.51 6.51
C ALA A 105 -6.38 -1.64 7.25
N TRP A 106 -6.34 -1.77 8.58
CA TRP A 106 -5.19 -1.43 9.40
C TRP A 106 -4.20 -2.59 9.44
N GLU A 107 -2.95 -2.28 9.76
CA GLU A 107 -1.85 -3.24 9.86
C GLU A 107 -1.27 -3.26 11.28
N LEU A 108 -1.19 -4.45 11.88
CA LEU A 108 -0.47 -4.67 13.13
C LEU A 108 0.73 -5.58 12.87
N ASN A 109 1.91 -5.10 13.22
CA ASN A 109 3.18 -5.76 13.01
C ASN A 109 3.76 -6.23 14.33
N TYR A 110 4.23 -7.48 14.37
CA TYR A 110 5.04 -8.02 15.46
C TYR A 110 6.41 -8.41 14.93
N ILE A 111 7.47 -7.82 15.48
CA ILE A 111 8.84 -8.11 15.07
C ILE A 111 9.28 -9.44 15.70
N ILE A 112 9.46 -10.47 14.88
CA ILE A 112 9.88 -11.81 15.34
C ILE A 112 11.38 -11.83 15.59
N SER A 113 12.17 -11.25 14.68
CA SER A 113 13.64 -11.25 14.74
C SER A 113 14.20 -10.02 14.01
N GLY A 114 15.39 -9.57 14.39
CA GLY A 114 16.06 -8.42 13.76
C GLY A 114 15.58 -7.06 14.25
N THR A 115 15.82 -6.02 13.46
CA THR A 115 15.42 -4.63 13.72
C THR A 115 15.02 -3.97 12.42
N ALA A 116 13.93 -3.21 12.44
CA ALA A 116 13.43 -2.50 11.27
C ALA A 116 13.40 -0.98 11.53
N ASP A 117 13.76 -0.22 10.50
CA ASP A 117 13.55 1.22 10.43
C ASP A 117 12.17 1.48 9.83
N TRP A 118 11.30 2.14 10.58
CA TRP A 118 9.91 2.43 10.21
C TRP A 118 9.72 3.89 9.82
N SER A 119 8.80 4.12 8.90
CA SER A 119 8.19 5.42 8.68
C SER A 119 6.70 5.24 8.45
N ILE A 120 5.90 6.03 9.18
CA ILE A 120 4.44 6.06 9.08
C ILE A 120 4.01 7.50 8.88
N LEU A 121 3.26 7.75 7.81
CA LEU A 121 2.84 9.07 7.39
C LEU A 121 1.33 9.10 7.19
N GLY A 122 0.68 10.10 7.78
CA GLY A 122 -0.76 10.23 7.68
C GLY A 122 -1.30 11.46 8.38
N THR A 123 -2.60 11.70 8.17
CA THR A 123 -3.34 12.75 8.87
C THR A 123 -3.97 12.17 10.14
N HIS A 124 -3.62 12.72 11.30
CA HIS A 124 -4.14 12.30 12.59
C HIS A 124 -5.54 12.87 12.85
N PRO A 125 -6.27 12.35 13.86
CA PRO A 125 -7.63 12.81 14.18
C PRO A 125 -7.75 14.30 14.50
N ASP A 126 -6.66 14.95 14.93
CA ASP A 126 -6.58 16.40 15.17
C ASP A 126 -6.39 17.23 13.88
N GLY A 127 -6.28 16.56 12.72
CA GLY A 127 -6.06 17.17 11.42
C GLY A 127 -4.61 17.52 11.11
N SER A 128 -3.67 17.20 12.00
CA SER A 128 -2.25 17.38 11.71
C SER A 128 -1.74 16.27 10.79
N TYR A 129 -0.77 16.59 9.94
CA TYR A 129 -0.01 15.60 9.20
C TYR A 129 1.28 15.29 9.97
N HIS A 130 1.52 14.03 10.29
CA HIS A 130 2.76 13.59 10.92
C HIS A 130 3.54 12.64 10.02
N ASN A 131 4.85 12.60 10.27
CA ASN A 131 5.76 11.59 9.75
C ASN A 131 6.51 11.03 10.95
N ASP A 132 6.07 9.87 11.41
CA ASP A 132 6.67 9.18 12.54
C ASP A 132 7.76 8.25 12.01
N VAL A 133 9.01 8.51 12.42
CA VAL A 133 10.20 7.73 12.04
C VAL A 133 10.86 7.18 13.28
N PHE A 134 11.00 5.86 13.36
CA PHE A 134 11.52 5.17 14.54
C PHE A 134 12.07 3.79 14.18
N THR A 135 12.74 3.14 15.12
CA THR A 135 13.20 1.76 15.01
C THR A 135 12.36 0.85 15.89
N ALA A 136 12.13 -0.39 15.44
CA ALA A 136 11.47 -1.43 16.24
C ALA A 136 12.27 -2.73 16.13
N GLY A 137 12.51 -3.36 17.27
CA GLY A 137 13.27 -4.60 17.39
C GLY A 137 12.41 -5.78 17.81
N GLN A 138 13.04 -6.95 17.95
CA GLN A 138 12.38 -8.18 18.38
C GLN A 138 11.47 -7.98 19.60
N GLY A 139 10.21 -8.40 19.46
CA GLY A 139 9.18 -8.32 20.51
C GLY A 139 8.33 -7.06 20.46
N ASP A 140 8.74 -6.03 19.70
CA ASP A 140 7.97 -4.80 19.56
C ASP A 140 6.74 -4.99 18.65
N LEU A 141 5.72 -4.16 18.92
CA LEU A 141 4.53 -4.02 18.08
C LEU A 141 4.53 -2.67 17.37
N VAL A 142 4.19 -2.68 16.08
CA VAL A 142 4.02 -1.46 15.27
C VAL A 142 2.64 -1.47 14.62
N PHE A 143 1.88 -0.40 14.79
CA PHE A 143 0.52 -0.28 14.24
C PHE A 143 0.49 0.80 13.16
N ALA A 144 0.13 0.42 11.93
CA ALA A 144 -0.14 1.38 10.86
C ALA A 144 -1.67 1.49 10.67
N PRO A 145 -2.25 2.69 10.91
CA PRO A 145 -3.67 2.89 10.69
C PRO A 145 -4.09 2.70 9.23
N GLN A 146 -5.34 2.32 9.01
CA GLN A 146 -5.91 2.20 7.66
C GLN A 146 -5.71 3.49 6.86
N GLY A 147 -5.24 3.35 5.62
CA GLY A 147 -4.98 4.44 4.69
C GLY A 147 -3.72 5.27 4.98
N PHE A 148 -2.96 4.97 6.04
CA PHE A 148 -1.69 5.65 6.30
C PHE A 148 -0.62 5.10 5.35
N PHE A 149 0.21 6.00 4.84
CA PHE A 149 1.35 5.64 4.01
C PHE A 149 2.48 5.16 4.91
N HIS A 150 3.03 3.98 4.68
CA HIS A 150 4.07 3.44 5.55
C HIS A 150 5.06 2.54 4.79
N TYR A 151 6.22 2.37 5.41
CA TYR A 151 7.22 1.38 5.00
C TYR A 151 8.09 0.97 6.18
N PHE A 152 8.78 -0.15 5.99
CA PHE A 152 9.85 -0.56 6.89
C PHE A 152 11.00 -1.20 6.13
N ALA A 153 12.21 -0.97 6.63
CA ALA A 153 13.43 -1.45 6.02
C ALA A 153 14.32 -2.18 7.03
N ASN A 154 14.94 -3.25 6.57
CA ASN A 154 16.05 -3.88 7.26
C ASN A 154 17.35 -3.15 6.89
N SER A 155 17.79 -2.23 7.73
CA SER A 155 19.06 -1.52 7.53
C SER A 155 20.30 -2.33 7.92
N SER A 156 20.12 -3.55 8.47
CA SER A 156 21.25 -4.43 8.72
C SER A 156 21.88 -4.91 7.41
N THR A 157 23.20 -4.96 7.37
CA THR A 157 23.98 -5.50 6.25
C THR A 157 24.34 -6.97 6.43
N THR A 158 24.03 -7.55 7.59
CA THR A 158 24.43 -8.92 7.95
C THR A 158 23.29 -9.78 8.47
N GLU A 159 22.26 -9.18 9.07
CA GLU A 159 21.15 -9.91 9.70
C GLU A 159 19.87 -9.75 8.88
N SER A 160 19.05 -10.80 8.83
CA SER A 160 17.71 -10.75 8.27
C SER A 160 16.71 -10.18 9.29
N LEU A 161 15.52 -9.83 8.80
CA LEU A 161 14.41 -9.35 9.59
C LEU A 161 13.16 -10.19 9.29
N ASP A 162 12.52 -10.71 10.32
CA ASP A 162 11.23 -11.39 10.22
C ASP A 162 10.15 -10.58 10.96
N VAL A 163 9.06 -10.28 10.25
CA VAL A 163 7.91 -9.55 10.79
C VAL A 163 6.63 -10.35 10.52
N LEU A 164 5.82 -10.54 11.56
CA LEU A 164 4.46 -11.03 11.41
C LEU A 164 3.51 -9.85 11.28
N VAL A 165 2.81 -9.79 10.16
CA VAL A 165 1.87 -8.73 9.80
C VAL A 165 0.46 -9.28 9.92
N ILE A 166 -0.44 -8.55 10.59
CA ILE A 166 -1.83 -8.92 10.81
C ILE A 166 -2.72 -7.78 10.30
N PHE A 167 -3.76 -8.13 9.56
CA PHE A 167 -4.74 -7.18 9.04
C PHE A 167 -6.15 -7.50 9.53
N ASN A 168 -6.99 -6.47 9.71
CA ASN A 168 -8.44 -6.65 9.89
C ASN A 168 -9.20 -6.85 8.57
N THR A 169 -8.65 -7.66 7.67
CA THR A 169 -9.33 -8.05 6.43
C THR A 169 -9.03 -9.49 6.13
N SER A 170 -10.03 -10.22 5.64
CA SER A 170 -9.85 -11.59 5.16
C SER A 170 -9.21 -11.65 3.76
N ALA A 171 -9.14 -10.51 3.07
CA ALA A 171 -8.63 -10.41 1.71
C ALA A 171 -7.13 -10.76 1.63
N SER A 172 -6.69 -11.16 0.44
CA SER A 172 -5.26 -11.32 0.18
C SER A 172 -4.58 -9.95 0.04
N GLU A 173 -3.41 -9.76 0.66
CA GLU A 173 -2.60 -8.53 0.64
C GLU A 173 -2.50 -7.87 -0.75
N PRO A 174 -2.26 -8.56 -1.89
CA PRO A 174 -2.25 -7.90 -3.20
C PRO A 174 -3.56 -7.19 -3.62
N ASN A 175 -4.68 -7.50 -2.98
CA ASN A 175 -5.97 -6.84 -3.24
C ASN A 175 -6.20 -5.61 -2.37
N ASP A 176 -5.45 -5.48 -1.26
CA ASP A 176 -5.55 -4.37 -0.32
C ASP A 176 -4.22 -3.62 -0.17
N ASP A 177 -3.21 -3.93 -0.97
CA ASP A 177 -1.91 -3.28 -0.98
C ASP A 177 -1.75 -2.35 -2.18
N ILE A 178 -1.42 -1.10 -1.94
CA ILE A 178 -1.12 -0.13 -2.98
C ILE A 178 0.30 0.43 -2.78
N GLY A 179 1.26 -0.12 -3.52
CA GLY A 179 2.65 0.33 -3.54
C GLY A 179 2.86 1.67 -4.25
N ILE A 180 3.92 2.38 -3.86
CA ILE A 180 4.30 3.68 -4.41
C ILE A 180 4.64 3.62 -5.90
N VAL A 181 5.29 2.55 -6.36
CA VAL A 181 5.62 2.39 -7.79
C VAL A 181 4.34 2.21 -8.60
N GLY A 182 3.40 1.41 -8.09
CA GLY A 182 2.09 1.22 -8.71
C GLY A 182 1.29 2.52 -8.79
N THR A 183 1.34 3.31 -7.73
CA THR A 183 0.72 4.65 -7.67
C THR A 183 1.27 5.58 -8.73
N LEU A 184 2.60 5.76 -8.77
CA LEU A 184 3.24 6.65 -9.74
C LEU A 184 3.03 6.18 -11.17
N ASN A 185 3.00 4.86 -11.40
CA ASN A 185 2.69 4.31 -12.72
C ASN A 185 1.23 4.57 -13.12
N SER A 186 0.28 4.52 -12.19
CA SER A 186 -1.16 4.63 -12.48
C SER A 186 -1.63 6.05 -12.79
N ILE A 187 -0.82 7.07 -12.47
CA ILE A 187 -1.14 8.47 -12.73
C ILE A 187 -0.50 8.91 -14.07
N PRO A 188 -1.23 9.61 -14.97
CA PRO A 188 -0.64 10.16 -16.19
C PRO A 188 0.54 11.08 -15.87
N ARG A 189 1.59 11.01 -16.68
CA ARG A 189 2.87 11.69 -16.38
C ARG A 189 2.71 13.20 -16.42
N GLU A 190 1.78 13.69 -17.22
CA GLU A 190 1.39 15.10 -17.32
C GLU A 190 0.76 15.60 -16.02
N ILE A 191 -0.05 14.76 -15.36
CA ILE A 191 -0.68 15.10 -14.08
C ILE A 191 0.37 15.11 -12.96
N LEU A 192 1.28 14.12 -12.93
CA LEU A 192 2.42 14.14 -12.02
C LEU A 192 3.29 15.38 -12.25
N ALA A 193 3.68 15.65 -13.49
CA ALA A 193 4.46 16.84 -13.87
C ALA A 193 3.80 18.14 -13.39
N SER A 194 2.50 18.27 -13.61
CA SER A 194 1.73 19.42 -13.13
C SER A 194 1.69 19.51 -11.61
N ALA A 195 1.57 18.39 -10.90
CA ALA A 195 1.51 18.36 -9.44
C ALA A 195 2.85 18.72 -8.78
N PHE A 196 3.97 18.25 -9.35
CA PHE A 196 5.31 18.49 -8.84
C PHE A 196 5.95 19.78 -9.38
N GLY A 197 5.36 20.41 -10.41
CA GLY A 197 5.90 21.61 -11.05
C GLY A 197 7.20 21.38 -11.81
N ILE A 198 7.38 20.17 -12.38
CA ILE A 198 8.59 19.75 -13.08
C ILE A 198 8.28 19.23 -14.49
N PRO A 199 9.25 19.15 -15.41
CA PRO A 199 9.02 18.61 -16.75
C PRO A 199 8.55 17.14 -16.73
N VAL A 200 7.70 16.75 -17.69
CA VAL A 200 7.22 15.36 -17.88
C VAL A 200 8.37 14.35 -17.96
N SER A 201 9.50 14.76 -18.55
CA SER A 201 10.70 13.92 -18.68
C SER A 201 11.30 13.49 -17.33
N ALA A 202 11.00 14.18 -16.23
CA ALA A 202 11.43 13.76 -14.89
C ALA A 202 10.83 12.41 -14.48
N PHE A 203 9.68 12.03 -15.06
CA PHE A 203 9.01 10.75 -14.80
C PHE A 203 9.31 9.68 -15.86
N ALA A 204 10.28 9.90 -16.75
CA ALA A 204 10.62 8.95 -17.82
C ALA A 204 11.09 7.58 -17.28
N ALA A 205 11.63 7.55 -16.07
CA ALA A 205 12.09 6.33 -15.41
C ALA A 205 10.99 5.59 -14.64
N VAL A 206 9.78 6.17 -14.50
CA VAL A 206 8.66 5.46 -13.88
C VAL A 206 8.28 4.30 -14.80
N PRO A 207 8.32 3.04 -14.32
CA PRO A 207 8.01 1.87 -15.14
C PRO A 207 6.64 2.01 -15.81
N THR A 208 6.47 1.48 -17.02
CA THR A 208 5.18 1.44 -17.72
C THR A 208 4.49 0.08 -17.60
N ASP A 209 5.28 -0.99 -17.56
CA ASP A 209 4.85 -2.34 -17.20
C ASP A 209 5.16 -2.60 -15.72
N LEU A 210 4.17 -3.07 -14.96
CA LEU A 210 4.30 -3.29 -13.52
C LEU A 210 4.35 -4.78 -13.20
N LYS A 211 5.45 -5.20 -12.59
CA LYS A 211 5.45 -6.36 -11.70
C LYS A 211 5.26 -5.86 -10.27
N PRO A 212 4.55 -6.60 -9.39
CA PRO A 212 4.44 -6.22 -7.98
C PRO A 212 5.83 -6.04 -7.35
N VAL A 213 6.10 -4.87 -6.77
CA VAL A 213 7.42 -4.51 -6.19
C VAL A 213 7.49 -4.79 -4.70
N VAL A 214 6.36 -4.97 -4.00
CA VAL A 214 6.11 -5.42 -2.62
C VAL A 214 7.33 -5.40 -1.70
N ILE A 215 8.30 -6.29 -1.92
CA ILE A 215 9.59 -6.29 -1.24
C ILE A 215 10.74 -5.99 -2.24
N THR A 216 11.54 -4.98 -1.94
CA THR A 216 12.72 -4.60 -2.74
C THR A 216 13.97 -4.42 -1.86
N LYS A 217 15.09 -4.01 -2.46
CA LYS A 217 16.32 -3.68 -1.71
C LYS A 217 16.56 -2.18 -1.72
N ARG A 218 17.02 -1.68 -0.58
CA ARG A 218 17.59 -0.35 -0.49
C ARG A 218 18.91 -0.34 -1.27
N GLN A 219 19.05 0.57 -2.22
CA GLN A 219 20.29 0.77 -2.99
C GLN A 219 21.32 1.57 -2.19
#